data_AF-A0A2P4UJF1-F1
#
_entry.id   AF-A0A2P4UJF1-F1
#
_cell.length_a   1.000
_cell.length_b   1.000
_cell.length_c   1.000
_cell.angle_alpha   90.00
_cell.angle_beta   90.00
_cell.angle_gamma   90.00
#
_symmetry.space_group_name_H-M   'P 1'
#
loop_
_entity.id
_entity.type
_entity.pdbx_description
1 polymer ?
#
loop_
_entity_poly.entity_id
_entity_poly.type
_entity_poly.pdbx_seq_one_letter_code
_entity_poly.pdbx_strand_id
1 'polypeptide(L)'
;MSAPKEEPKQPTLYTPSEVAQFFRVDPKTVTRWARTGTLNPITLPSGHRRYHATEIHELLKIGNAKEPSMPREEAEFVPGLRALAVLQSVVRDYFDGDPSAVVKALGQA
;
A
#
# COMPACT_ATOMS: atom_id res chain seq x y z
N MET A 1 -41.02 22.56 9.06
CA MET A 1 -39.94 21.91 8.30
C MET A 1 -39.55 20.65 9.06
N SER A 2 -40.10 19.49 8.68
CA SER A 2 -39.76 18.22 9.33
C SER A 2 -38.37 17.77 8.88
N ALA A 3 -37.48 17.48 9.84
CA ALA A 3 -36.17 16.92 9.57
C ALA A 3 -36.29 15.59 8.81
N PRO A 4 -35.44 15.31 7.80
CA PRO A 4 -35.45 14.03 7.13
C PRO A 4 -35.12 12.94 8.13
N LYS A 5 -36.00 11.94 8.21
CA LYS A 5 -35.85 10.76 9.06
C LYS A 5 -34.72 9.92 8.44
N GLU A 6 -33.57 9.84 9.11
CA GLU A 6 -32.49 8.95 8.67
C GLU A 6 -32.97 7.50 8.80
N GLU A 7 -33.38 6.92 7.68
CA GLU A 7 -33.68 5.51 7.56
C GLU A 7 -32.40 4.69 7.80
N PRO A 8 -32.43 3.64 8.65
CA PRO A 8 -31.27 2.81 8.88
C PRO A 8 -30.90 2.09 7.59
N LYS A 9 -29.88 2.62 6.89
CA LYS A 9 -29.35 2.05 5.65
C LYS A 9 -28.65 0.74 6.00
N GLN A 10 -29.19 -0.38 5.53
CA GLN A 10 -28.57 -1.67 5.75
C GLN A 10 -27.15 -1.69 5.15
N PRO A 11 -26.17 -2.30 5.82
CA PRO A 11 -24.81 -2.36 5.31
C PRO A 11 -24.78 -3.20 4.02
N THR A 12 -24.25 -2.62 2.94
CA THR A 12 -24.07 -3.32 1.67
C THR A 12 -23.02 -4.41 1.81
N LEU A 13 -23.34 -5.62 1.34
CA LEU A 13 -22.48 -6.80 1.43
C LEU A 13 -22.20 -7.40 0.05
N TYR A 14 -20.96 -7.83 -0.15
CA TYR A 14 -20.51 -8.52 -1.36
C TYR A 14 -20.34 -10.02 -1.14
N THR A 15 -20.60 -10.78 -2.20
CA THR A 15 -20.25 -12.19 -2.34
C THR A 15 -18.73 -12.36 -2.56
N PRO A 16 -18.18 -13.56 -2.32
CA PRO A 16 -16.78 -13.84 -2.65
C PRO A 16 -16.44 -13.60 -4.13
N SER A 17 -17.38 -13.89 -5.04
CA SER A 17 -17.19 -13.71 -6.49
C SER A 17 -17.18 -12.23 -6.90
N GLU A 18 -17.96 -11.38 -6.26
CA GLU A 18 -17.91 -9.92 -6.51
C GLU A 18 -16.59 -9.33 -6.00
N VAL A 19 -16.17 -9.70 -4.79
CA VAL A 19 -14.86 -9.30 -4.25
C VAL A 19 -13.72 -9.74 -5.17
N ALA A 20 -13.78 -10.97 -5.66
CA ALA A 20 -12.81 -11.51 -6.60
C ALA A 20 -12.70 -10.67 -7.88
N GLN A 21 -13.84 -10.22 -8.43
CA GLN A 21 -13.87 -9.34 -9.60
C GLN A 21 -13.24 -7.97 -9.32
N PHE A 22 -13.48 -7.37 -8.15
CA PHE A 22 -12.89 -6.08 -7.80
C PHE A 22 -11.36 -6.13 -7.71
N PHE A 23 -10.81 -7.18 -7.11
CA PHE A 23 -9.37 -7.37 -6.99
C PHE A 23 -8.74 -8.08 -8.20
N ARG A 24 -9.55 -8.50 -9.18
CA ARG A 24 -9.11 -9.29 -10.35
C ARG A 24 -8.37 -10.58 -9.97
N VAL A 25 -8.87 -11.27 -8.95
CA VAL A 25 -8.33 -12.55 -8.45
C VAL A 25 -9.36 -13.68 -8.57
N ASP A 26 -8.94 -14.91 -8.28
CA ASP A 26 -9.86 -16.05 -8.19
C ASP A 26 -10.66 -16.05 -6.85
N PRO A 27 -11.94 -16.45 -6.81
CA PRO A 27 -12.73 -16.54 -5.58
C PRO A 27 -12.13 -17.44 -4.47
N LYS A 28 -11.32 -18.45 -4.82
CA LYS A 28 -10.60 -19.25 -3.83
C LYS A 28 -9.54 -18.44 -3.10
N THR A 29 -8.92 -17.46 -3.78
CA THR A 29 -7.98 -16.51 -3.16
C THR A 29 -8.69 -15.66 -2.10
N VAL A 30 -9.88 -15.16 -2.41
CA VAL A 30 -10.72 -14.40 -1.44
C VAL A 30 -11.11 -15.28 -0.25
N THR A 31 -11.42 -16.56 -0.50
CA THR A 31 -11.70 -17.52 0.57
C THR A 31 -10.46 -17.76 1.44
N ARG A 32 -9.26 -17.83 0.85
CA ARG A 32 -8.00 -17.94 1.58
C ARG A 32 -7.74 -16.70 2.44
N TRP A 33 -7.91 -15.50 1.91
CA TRP A 33 -7.78 -14.25 2.64
C TRP A 33 -8.68 -14.17 3.86
N ALA A 34 -9.90 -14.67 3.73
CA ALA A 34 -10.84 -14.77 4.84
C ALA A 34 -10.48 -15.85 5.87
N ARG A 35 -9.62 -16.85 5.54
CA ARG A 35 -9.09 -17.83 6.51
C ARG A 35 -7.81 -17.32 7.18
N THR A 36 -7.02 -16.51 6.49
CA THR A 36 -5.79 -15.90 7.00
C THR A 36 -6.03 -14.62 7.80
N GLY A 37 -7.27 -14.13 7.87
CA GLY A 37 -7.62 -12.90 8.58
C GLY A 37 -7.30 -11.62 7.81
N THR A 38 -7.01 -11.73 6.51
CA THR A 38 -6.75 -10.58 5.63
C THR A 38 -8.03 -9.81 5.29
N LEU A 39 -9.17 -10.50 5.28
CA LEU A 39 -10.51 -9.92 5.15
C LEU A 39 -11.37 -10.38 6.33
N ASN A 40 -12.31 -9.55 6.76
CA ASN A 40 -13.25 -9.88 7.84
C ASN A 40 -14.62 -10.30 7.28
N PRO A 41 -14.85 -11.61 7.04
CA PRO A 41 -16.12 -12.07 6.51
C PRO A 41 -17.22 -12.07 7.57
N ILE A 42 -18.43 -11.71 7.16
CA ILE A 42 -19.66 -12.10 7.86
C ILE A 42 -20.00 -13.52 7.42
N THR A 43 -20.09 -14.44 8.38
CA THR A 43 -20.49 -15.82 8.11
C THR A 43 -21.99 -15.94 8.33
N LEU A 44 -22.73 -16.28 7.28
CA LEU A 44 -24.16 -16.57 7.39
C LEU A 44 -24.37 -17.94 8.05
N PRO A 45 -25.58 -18.21 8.60
CA PRO A 45 -25.92 -19.53 9.15
C PRO A 45 -25.71 -20.70 8.19
N SER A 46 -25.77 -20.46 6.87
CA SER A 46 -25.49 -21.47 5.83
C SER A 46 -24.00 -21.79 5.63
N GLY A 47 -23.09 -21.06 6.29
CA GLY A 47 -21.64 -21.18 6.10
C GLY A 47 -21.07 -20.35 4.94
N HIS A 48 -21.92 -19.69 4.16
CA HIS A 48 -21.47 -18.75 3.12
C HIS A 48 -20.92 -17.47 3.73
N ARG A 49 -19.89 -16.90 3.07
CA ARG A 49 -19.22 -15.68 3.52
C ARG A 49 -19.72 -14.47 2.74
N ARG A 50 -19.83 -13.35 3.42
CA ARG A 50 -20.14 -12.02 2.87
C ARG A 50 -19.12 -11.01 3.38
N TYR A 51 -18.87 -9.96 2.60
CA TYR A 51 -17.85 -8.95 2.91
C TYR A 51 -18.46 -7.56 2.92
N HIS A 52 -18.06 -6.71 3.86
CA HIS A 52 -18.58 -5.35 3.94
C HIS A 52 -18.07 -4.50 2.78
N ALA A 53 -18.98 -3.79 2.09
CA ALA A 53 -18.59 -2.92 0.99
C ALA A 53 -17.58 -1.85 1.41
N THR A 54 -17.70 -1.31 2.62
CA THR A 54 -16.79 -0.30 3.17
C THR A 54 -15.35 -0.81 3.22
N GLU A 55 -15.12 -1.98 3.83
CA GLU A 55 -13.81 -2.61 3.95
C GLU A 55 -13.19 -2.88 2.57
N ILE A 56 -13.98 -3.43 1.64
CA ILE A 56 -13.52 -3.74 0.29
C ILE A 56 -13.12 -2.46 -0.47
N HIS A 57 -13.94 -1.41 -0.38
CA HIS A 57 -13.62 -0.13 -1.02
C HIS A 57 -12.41 0.56 -0.38
N GLU A 58 -12.21 0.45 0.93
CA GLU A 58 -11.00 0.96 1.60
C GLU A 58 -9.74 0.23 1.11
N LEU A 59 -9.79 -1.08 1.00
CA LEU A 59 -8.67 -1.87 0.48
C LEU A 59 -8.35 -1.57 -0.98
N LEU A 60 -9.37 -1.36 -1.82
CA LEU A 60 -9.16 -0.93 -3.21
C LEU A 60 -8.53 0.46 -3.30
N LYS A 61 -8.85 1.37 -2.37
CA LYS A 61 -8.20 2.68 -2.30
C LYS A 61 -6.73 2.58 -1.89
N ILE A 62 -6.37 1.66 -1.00
CA ILE A 62 -4.97 1.43 -0.61
C ILE A 62 -4.18 0.89 -1.81
N GLY A 63 -4.72 -0.08 -2.54
CA GLY A 63 -4.08 -0.63 -3.74
C GLY A 63 -4.00 0.35 -4.91
N ASN A 64 -4.93 1.31 -4.97
CA ASN A 64 -4.95 2.40 -5.95
C ASN A 64 -4.39 3.71 -5.40
N ALA A 65 -3.75 3.68 -4.22
CA ALA A 65 -2.88 4.77 -3.84
C ALA A 65 -1.76 4.76 -4.88
N LYS A 66 -1.94 5.53 -5.96
CA LYS A 66 -0.84 6.07 -6.74
C LYS A 66 0.19 6.45 -5.68
N GLU A 67 1.38 5.85 -5.72
CA GLU A 67 2.51 6.34 -4.94
C GLU A 67 2.36 7.85 -4.95
N PRO A 68 2.22 8.51 -3.78
CA PRO A 68 1.86 9.90 -3.77
C PRO A 68 2.80 10.58 -4.76
N SER A 69 2.25 11.04 -5.89
CA SER A 69 3.00 11.81 -6.87
C SER A 69 3.15 13.23 -6.31
N MET A 70 3.50 13.30 -5.03
CA MET A 70 4.22 14.38 -4.46
C MET A 70 5.67 14.14 -4.87
N PRO A 71 6.43 15.17 -5.23
CA PRO A 71 7.85 15.11 -4.94
C PRO A 71 7.92 14.71 -3.47
N ARG A 72 8.63 13.63 -3.16
CA ARG A 72 9.05 13.37 -1.79
C ARG A 72 9.73 14.67 -1.36
N GLU A 73 9.00 15.55 -0.66
CA GLU A 73 9.62 16.68 0.00
C GLU A 73 10.73 16.06 0.82
N GLU A 74 11.92 16.54 0.51
CA GLU A 74 13.20 15.99 0.87
C GLU A 74 13.20 15.70 2.37
N ALA A 75 12.83 14.47 2.74
CA ALA A 75 13.23 13.93 4.02
C ALA A 75 14.75 13.89 3.90
N GLU A 76 15.42 14.95 4.39
CA GLU A 76 16.86 15.09 4.35
C GLU A 76 17.45 13.75 4.77
N PHE A 77 17.98 13.01 3.80
CA PHE A 77 18.70 11.80 4.11
C PHE A 77 19.99 12.28 4.74
N VAL A 78 20.00 12.38 6.06
CA VAL A 78 21.20 12.67 6.84
C VAL A 78 21.84 11.30 7.13
N PRO A 79 22.85 10.88 6.34
CA PRO A 79 23.57 9.65 6.63
C PRO A 79 24.16 9.72 8.05
N GLY A 80 24.01 8.64 8.81
CA GLY A 80 24.71 8.52 10.08
C GLY A 80 26.23 8.60 9.90
N LEU A 81 26.96 8.96 10.96
CA LEU A 81 28.43 9.14 10.95
C LEU A 81 29.20 7.99 10.28
N ARG A 82 28.77 6.74 10.50
CA ARG A 82 29.39 5.57 9.88
C ARG A 82 29.21 5.55 8.35
N ALA A 83 28.02 5.89 7.87
CA ALA A 83 27.75 5.94 6.43
C ALA A 83 28.55 7.08 5.76
N LEU A 84 28.66 8.24 6.41
CA LEU A 84 29.53 9.32 5.94
C LEU A 84 31.00 8.91 5.88
N ALA A 85 31.52 8.25 6.91
CA ALA A 85 32.91 7.80 6.94
C ALA A 85 33.23 6.81 5.81
N VAL A 86 32.31 5.87 5.54
CA VAL A 86 32.45 4.92 4.42
C VAL A 86 32.44 5.66 3.08
N LEU A 87 31.47 6.55 2.87
CA LEU A 87 31.38 7.35 1.64
C LEU A 87 32.64 8.20 1.44
N GLN A 88 33.13 8.85 2.49
CA GLN A 88 34.38 9.63 2.45
C GLN A 88 35.61 8.78 2.14
N SER A 89 35.70 7.55 2.68
CA SER A 89 36.78 6.61 2.33
C SER A 89 36.73 6.27 0.85
N VAL A 90 35.55 5.92 0.33
CA VAL A 90 35.38 5.55 -1.08
C VAL A 90 35.77 6.72 -2.01
N VAL A 91 35.31 7.94 -1.70
CA VAL A 91 35.67 9.14 -2.47
C VAL A 91 37.19 9.35 -2.49
N ARG A 92 37.85 9.15 -1.34
CA ARG A 92 39.31 9.31 -1.24
C ARG A 92 40.07 8.22 -2.01
N ASP A 93 39.67 6.97 -1.84
CA ASP A 93 40.43 5.81 -2.32
C ASP A 93 40.21 5.52 -3.81
N TYR A 94 39.03 5.89 -4.35
CA TYR A 94 38.63 5.54 -5.71
C TYR A 94 38.39 6.74 -6.64
N PHE A 95 38.20 7.94 -6.10
CA PHE A 95 37.84 9.13 -6.90
C PHE A 95 38.79 10.29 -6.68
N ASP A 96 40.03 10.03 -6.23
CA ASP A 96 41.07 11.03 -5.94
C ASP A 96 40.60 12.17 -5.00
N GLY A 97 39.58 11.91 -4.18
CA GLY A 97 38.98 12.90 -3.31
C GLY A 97 37.92 13.80 -3.97
N ASP A 98 37.55 13.58 -5.24
CA ASP A 98 36.51 14.35 -5.93
C ASP A 98 35.11 13.69 -5.79
N PRO A 99 34.23 14.21 -4.92
CA PRO A 99 32.87 13.68 -4.79
C PRO A 99 32.00 13.94 -6.03
N SER A 100 32.34 14.91 -6.88
CA SER A 100 31.59 15.22 -8.10
C SER A 100 31.75 14.12 -9.15
N ALA A 101 32.93 13.48 -9.18
CA ALA A 101 33.20 12.32 -10.04
C ALA A 101 32.30 11.12 -9.67
N VAL A 102 31.99 10.94 -8.37
CA VAL A 102 31.04 9.91 -7.91
C VAL A 102 29.64 10.19 -8.45
N VAL A 103 29.13 11.41 -8.30
CA VAL A 103 27.80 11.80 -8.79
C VAL A 103 27.71 11.63 -10.30
N LYS A 104 28.77 12.00 -11.03
CA LYS A 104 28.84 11.82 -12.48
C LYS A 104 28.88 10.35 -12.88
N ALA A 105 29.61 9.49 -12.16
CA ALA A 105 29.65 8.06 -12.42
C ALA A 105 28.30 7.38 -12.16
N LEU A 106 27.63 7.74 -11.07
CA LEU A 106 26.31 7.20 -10.72
C LEU A 106 25.20 7.70 -11.66
N GLY A 107 25.33 8.92 -12.21
CA GLY A 107 24.40 9.47 -13.19
C GLY A 107 24.58 8.97 -14.63
N GLN A 108 25.51 8.04 -14.87
CA GLN A 108 25.79 7.46 -16.20
C GLN A 108 25.63 5.93 -16.22
N ALA A 109 25.18 5.32 -15.12
CA ALA A 109 24.87 3.89 -14.98
C ALA A 109 23.36 3.65 -15.06
#